data_AF-A0A843LXJ3-F1
#
_entry.id   AF-A0A843LXJ3-F1
#
_cell.length_a   1.000
_cell.length_b   1.000
_cell.length_c   1.000
_cell.angle_alpha   90.00
_cell.angle_beta   90.00
_cell.angle_gamma   90.00
#
_symmetry.space_group_name_H-M   'P 1'
#
loop_
_entity.id
_entity.type
_entity.pdbx_description
1 polymer ?
#
loop_
_entity_poly.entity_id
_entity_poly.type
_entity_poly.pdbx_seq_one_letter_code
_entity_poly.pdbx_strand_id
1 'polypeptide(L)'
;MYSDTEREKSCGAVIWRVTPWGHEYLLIQHRRHWSFPKGHVEGAETEKATALREVKEETGLDVALDGRFRKIVSYQTQKGNMKDVVFFIATPIGGVERPQLEEINDLKWFTFRKALPRVTFETDNAVLCAAEKYIHAHNRKFIHGTSDEGKPMIPYSDIVDELKKRGIQKTAVQLPEGLKRFTPELCRVLKENGISCIISGDPCWGACDLSLDVAVDAGFLVHVGHTPVTKEENVLYIPYRRDISSAVLEKAAETLKVFKSVSVTTTIQHSHQIEAIAESLKALGVHAVIGRGSPRTPEPGQVLGCTYASAKNAGCDANLFIGTGVFHAIGVSLATKKPTYALDPYGSGDLQEVSADPFLRKRFVQIEKAKKANSFGILLSSKSGQARRDLAERLAGLHENAAVILIREISEMQLRNLGFDAYVNTACPRLALDDQSRFPCPLLSPAEFEIVLGIRSWDDYEIDEII
;
A
#
# COMPACT_ATOMS: atom_id res chain seq x y z
N MET A 1 -43.61 -5.21 48.72
CA MET A 1 -43.45 -4.09 47.78
C MET A 1 -42.14 -4.32 47.04
N TYR A 2 -42.20 -4.75 45.78
CA TYR A 2 -41.01 -4.80 44.93
C TYR A 2 -40.73 -3.35 44.51
N SER A 3 -39.58 -2.79 44.88
CA SER A 3 -39.13 -1.53 44.32
C SER A 3 -38.78 -1.79 42.87
N ASP A 4 -39.59 -1.30 41.93
CA ASP A 4 -39.18 -1.19 40.54
C ASP A 4 -37.95 -0.28 40.51
N THR A 5 -36.78 -0.89 40.34
CA THR A 5 -35.56 -0.13 40.02
C THR A 5 -35.79 0.53 38.66
N GLU A 6 -36.04 1.83 38.67
CA GLU A 6 -36.10 2.64 37.45
C GLU A 6 -34.84 2.38 36.62
N ARG A 7 -35.06 1.96 35.38
CA ARG A 7 -34.00 1.56 34.46
C ARG A 7 -33.80 2.68 33.45
N GLU A 8 -32.70 3.40 33.60
CA GLU A 8 -32.37 4.54 32.77
C GLU A 8 -31.52 4.09 31.58
N LYS A 9 -31.81 4.61 30.38
CA LYS A 9 -31.08 4.24 29.16
C LYS A 9 -30.43 5.45 28.51
N SER A 10 -29.15 5.30 28.19
CA SER A 10 -28.35 6.28 27.45
C SER A 10 -27.70 5.65 26.23
N CYS A 11 -27.48 6.44 25.19
CA CYS A 11 -26.80 5.99 23.97
C CYS A 11 -25.72 6.99 23.57
N GLY A 12 -24.63 6.50 22.99
CA GLY A 12 -23.52 7.32 22.54
C GLY A 12 -22.57 6.58 21.61
N ALA A 13 -21.40 7.18 21.37
CA ALA A 13 -20.44 6.62 20.43
C ALA A 13 -18.98 6.81 20.86
N VAL A 14 -18.18 5.77 20.63
CA VAL A 14 -16.72 5.87 20.57
C VAL A 14 -16.36 6.43 19.20
N ILE A 15 -16.13 7.75 19.16
CA ILE A 15 -15.71 8.42 17.94
C ILE A 15 -14.21 8.20 17.80
N TRP A 16 -13.80 7.72 16.63
CA TRP A 16 -12.40 7.45 16.35
C TRP A 16 -12.03 7.95 14.96
N ARG A 17 -10.74 8.21 14.77
CA ARG A 17 -10.15 8.55 13.47
C ARG A 17 -8.80 7.87 13.32
N VAL A 18 -8.40 7.68 12.07
CA VAL A 18 -7.05 7.22 11.74
C VAL A 18 -6.13 8.43 11.69
N THR A 19 -4.96 8.31 12.33
CA THR A 19 -3.88 9.31 12.22
C THR A 19 -2.57 8.61 11.86
N PRO A 20 -1.53 9.36 11.47
CA PRO A 20 -0.19 8.81 11.31
C PRO A 20 0.36 8.11 12.57
N TRP A 21 -0.23 8.38 13.74
CA TRP A 21 0.18 7.87 15.05
C TRP A 21 -0.64 6.67 15.52
N GLY A 22 -1.51 6.12 14.66
CA GLY A 22 -2.50 5.09 14.98
C GLY A 22 -3.91 5.66 15.18
N HIS A 23 -4.79 4.87 15.78
CA HIS A 23 -6.15 5.32 16.08
C HIS A 23 -6.14 6.38 17.18
N GLU A 24 -6.81 7.50 16.93
CA GLU A 24 -7.18 8.46 17.95
C GLU A 24 -8.66 8.36 18.25
N TYR A 25 -8.99 8.60 19.51
CA TYR A 25 -10.34 8.57 20.05
C TYR A 25 -10.69 9.93 20.61
N LEU A 26 -11.88 10.41 20.29
CA LEU A 26 -12.39 11.63 20.88
C LEU A 26 -12.95 11.31 22.26
N LEU A 27 -12.41 11.98 23.27
CA LEU A 27 -12.94 11.97 24.62
C LEU A 27 -13.50 13.35 24.94
N ILE A 28 -14.58 13.35 25.70
CA ILE A 28 -15.18 14.54 26.30
C ILE A 28 -14.88 14.55 27.80
N GLN A 29 -14.63 15.73 28.36
CA GLN A 29 -14.40 15.90 29.78
C GLN A 29 -15.65 16.47 30.45
N HIS A 30 -16.39 15.62 31.16
CA HIS A 30 -17.48 16.05 32.02
C HIS A 30 -16.95 16.24 33.46
N ARG A 31 -16.97 17.48 33.96
CA ARG A 31 -16.35 17.89 35.24
C ARG A 31 -14.84 17.56 35.29
N ARG A 32 -14.47 16.41 35.87
CA ARG A 32 -13.09 15.93 36.03
C ARG A 32 -12.84 14.57 35.38
N HIS A 33 -13.85 13.97 34.77
CA HIS A 33 -13.78 12.63 34.19
C HIS A 33 -13.79 12.70 32.67
N TRP A 34 -12.96 11.89 32.05
CA TRP A 34 -12.98 11.70 30.60
C TRP A 34 -13.83 10.48 30.26
N SER A 35 -14.74 10.64 29.31
CA SER A 35 -15.61 9.58 28.79
C SER A 35 -15.90 9.82 27.31
N PHE A 36 -16.72 8.96 26.73
CA PHE A 36 -17.26 9.13 25.39
C PHE A 36 -18.55 9.97 25.42
N PRO A 37 -18.88 10.64 24.30
CA PRO A 37 -20.14 11.36 24.18
C PRO A 37 -21.35 10.41 24.25
N LYS A 38 -22.34 10.78 25.06
CA LYS A 38 -23.53 9.99 25.38
C LYS A 38 -24.54 10.76 26.24
N GLY A 39 -25.82 10.70 25.87
CA GLY A 39 -26.93 11.18 26.70
C GLY A 39 -28.17 10.29 26.67
N HIS A 40 -29.31 10.83 27.09
CA HIS A 40 -30.51 10.06 27.39
C HIS A 40 -31.34 9.77 26.16
N VAL A 41 -32.01 8.62 26.14
CA VAL A 41 -33.02 8.35 25.11
C VAL A 41 -34.24 9.23 25.39
N GLU A 42 -34.60 10.08 24.43
CA GLU A 42 -35.77 10.96 24.54
C GLU A 42 -36.95 10.43 23.72
N GLY A 43 -38.15 10.50 24.29
CA GLY A 43 -39.38 10.09 23.60
C GLY A 43 -39.34 8.67 23.04
N ALA A 44 -39.46 8.55 21.71
CA ALA A 44 -39.47 7.29 20.97
C ALA A 44 -38.23 7.11 20.08
N GLU A 45 -37.12 7.80 20.39
CA GLU A 45 -35.88 7.69 19.61
C GLU A 45 -35.31 6.26 19.60
N THR A 46 -34.71 5.89 18.47
CA THR A 46 -33.91 4.66 18.39
C THR A 46 -32.53 4.88 19.02
N GLU A 47 -31.88 3.81 19.50
CA GLU A 47 -30.53 3.91 20.10
C GLU A 47 -29.52 4.62 19.18
N LYS A 48 -29.61 4.40 17.86
CA LYS A 48 -28.74 5.04 16.87
C LYS A 48 -29.08 6.52 16.68
N ALA A 49 -30.37 6.86 16.65
CA ALA A 49 -30.82 8.24 16.53
C ALA A 49 -30.37 9.06 17.75
N THR A 50 -30.57 8.52 18.96
CA THR A 50 -30.07 9.14 20.20
C THR A 50 -28.56 9.30 20.15
N ALA A 51 -27.79 8.25 19.79
CA ALA A 51 -26.33 8.37 19.72
C ALA A 51 -25.85 9.46 18.72
N LEU A 52 -26.52 9.60 17.56
CA LEU A 52 -26.19 10.65 16.58
C LEU A 52 -26.50 12.05 17.10
N ARG A 53 -27.68 12.24 17.71
CA ARG A 53 -28.09 13.52 18.29
C ARG A 53 -27.12 13.95 19.39
N GLU A 54 -26.86 13.06 20.34
CA GLU A 54 -25.99 13.34 21.49
C GLU A 54 -24.56 13.66 21.06
N VAL A 55 -24.00 12.90 20.11
CA VAL A 55 -22.68 13.23 19.55
C VAL A 55 -22.68 14.63 18.92
N LYS A 56 -23.72 14.97 18.16
CA LYS A 56 -23.82 16.27 17.51
C LYS A 56 -23.92 17.42 18.53
N GLU A 57 -24.72 17.23 19.56
CA GLU A 57 -24.93 18.21 20.65
C GLU A 57 -23.65 18.42 21.46
N GLU A 58 -23.04 17.34 21.95
CA GLU A 58 -21.88 17.40 22.85
C GLU A 58 -20.57 17.81 22.14
N THR A 59 -20.41 17.48 20.85
CA THR A 59 -19.12 17.62 20.13
C THR A 59 -19.17 18.55 18.92
N GLY A 60 -20.36 18.86 18.39
CA GLY A 60 -20.55 19.59 17.13
C GLY A 60 -20.27 18.77 15.86
N LEU A 61 -19.81 17.52 15.99
CA LEU A 61 -19.43 16.66 14.87
C LEU A 61 -20.63 15.96 14.23
N ASP A 62 -20.61 15.87 12.91
CA ASP A 62 -21.44 14.93 12.16
C ASP A 62 -20.67 13.63 12.02
N VAL A 63 -21.28 12.50 12.38
CA VAL A 63 -20.60 11.19 12.40
C VAL A 63 -21.38 10.11 11.65
N ALA A 64 -20.66 9.16 11.07
CA ALA A 64 -21.21 7.93 10.53
C ALA A 64 -21.03 6.78 11.54
N LEU A 65 -22.13 6.21 12.05
CA LEU A 65 -22.09 5.07 12.97
C LEU A 65 -21.85 3.76 12.23
N ASP A 66 -20.93 2.92 12.73
CA ASP A 66 -20.90 1.51 12.36
C ASP A 66 -21.88 0.72 13.23
N GLY A 67 -23.07 0.48 12.68
CA GLY A 67 -24.14 -0.24 13.37
C GLY A 67 -23.86 -1.72 13.66
N ARG A 68 -22.74 -2.29 13.19
CA ARG A 68 -22.33 -3.67 13.49
C ARG A 68 -21.63 -3.78 14.85
N PHE A 69 -21.05 -2.70 15.34
CA PHE A 69 -20.49 -2.64 16.69
C PHE A 69 -21.53 -2.09 17.66
N ARG A 70 -21.87 -2.86 18.69
CA ARG A 70 -22.75 -2.43 19.77
C ARG A 70 -22.28 -3.01 21.09
N LYS A 71 -21.92 -2.15 22.03
CA LYS A 71 -21.47 -2.53 23.37
C LYS A 71 -22.38 -1.92 24.43
N ILE A 72 -22.90 -2.75 25.33
CA ILE A 72 -23.70 -2.29 26.48
C ILE A 72 -22.84 -2.33 27.73
N VAL A 73 -22.94 -1.27 28.52
CA VAL A 73 -22.40 -1.15 29.86
C VAL A 73 -23.57 -0.91 30.82
N SER A 74 -23.61 -1.66 31.92
CA SER A 74 -24.65 -1.52 32.95
C SER A 74 -24.01 -1.22 34.30
N TYR A 75 -24.46 -0.17 34.99
CA TYR A 75 -24.01 0.15 36.35
C TYR A 75 -25.12 0.80 37.17
N GLN A 76 -25.02 0.71 38.50
CA GLN A 76 -25.92 1.42 39.40
C GLN A 76 -25.44 2.86 39.59
N THR A 77 -26.35 3.81 39.41
CA THR A 77 -26.10 5.23 39.71
C THR A 77 -26.03 5.45 41.22
N GLN A 78 -25.47 6.58 41.65
CA GLN A 78 -25.44 6.98 43.08
C GLN A 78 -26.85 7.09 43.71
N LYS A 79 -27.90 7.21 42.89
CA LYS A 79 -29.30 7.28 43.31
C LYS A 79 -29.98 5.90 43.42
N GLY A 80 -29.26 4.80 43.16
CA GLY A 80 -29.78 3.43 43.24
C GLY A 80 -30.44 2.91 41.95
N ASN A 81 -30.65 3.78 40.96
CA ASN A 81 -31.22 3.39 39.66
C ASN A 81 -30.19 2.62 38.81
N MET A 82 -30.67 1.63 38.06
CA MET A 82 -29.83 0.86 37.13
C MET A 82 -29.75 1.62 35.80
N LYS A 83 -28.53 1.88 35.32
CA LYS A 83 -28.30 2.62 34.07
C LYS A 83 -27.64 1.72 33.03
N ASP A 84 -28.27 1.62 31.87
CA ASP A 84 -27.75 0.93 30.69
C ASP A 84 -27.27 1.98 29.67
N VAL A 85 -25.98 1.93 29.34
CA VAL A 85 -25.36 2.80 28.32
C VAL A 85 -24.96 1.96 27.11
N VAL A 86 -25.49 2.32 25.95
CA VAL A 86 -25.18 1.66 24.68
C VAL A 86 -24.19 2.50 23.89
N PHE A 87 -23.03 1.93 23.58
CA PHE A 87 -22.02 2.54 22.74
C PHE A 87 -21.95 1.87 21.36
N PHE A 88 -21.97 2.70 20.34
CA PHE A 88 -21.56 2.37 18.97
C PHE A 88 -20.12 2.86 18.73
N ILE A 89 -19.53 2.53 17.58
CA ILE A 89 -18.36 3.28 17.09
C ILE A 89 -18.80 4.20 15.96
N ALA A 90 -18.12 5.33 15.81
CA ALA A 90 -18.41 6.29 14.75
C ALA A 90 -17.14 6.92 14.18
N THR A 91 -17.20 7.34 12.92
CA THR A 91 -16.16 8.15 12.27
C THR A 91 -16.71 9.53 11.92
N PRO A 92 -15.93 10.61 12.09
CA PRO A 92 -16.37 11.94 11.69
C PRO A 92 -16.55 12.03 10.16
N ILE A 93 -17.63 12.66 9.73
CA ILE A 93 -17.97 12.93 8.31
C ILE A 93 -18.21 14.42 8.03
N GLY A 94 -18.15 15.27 9.07
CA GLY A 94 -18.36 16.71 8.97
C GLY A 94 -18.54 17.36 10.35
N GLY A 95 -18.99 18.61 10.35
CA GLY A 95 -19.18 19.39 11.56
C GLY A 95 -17.96 20.20 11.98
N VAL A 96 -18.10 20.99 13.04
CA VAL A 96 -17.02 21.79 13.64
C VAL A 96 -16.90 21.38 15.09
N GLU A 97 -15.70 20.92 15.49
CA GLU A 97 -15.41 20.53 16.87
C GLU A 97 -15.68 21.70 17.81
N ARG A 98 -16.77 21.59 18.58
CA ARG A 98 -17.17 22.59 19.56
C ARG A 98 -17.76 21.87 20.77
N PRO A 99 -17.14 21.98 21.95
CA PRO A 99 -17.73 21.40 23.15
C PRO A 99 -18.99 22.16 23.51
N GLN A 100 -20.02 21.43 23.93
CA GLN A 100 -21.18 22.03 24.58
C GLN A 100 -20.78 22.48 25.99
N LEU A 101 -20.45 23.75 26.15
CA LEU A 101 -19.92 24.29 27.41
C LEU A 101 -20.90 24.20 28.59
N GLU A 102 -22.19 23.93 28.35
CA GLU A 102 -23.15 23.66 29.43
C GLU A 102 -22.88 22.32 30.14
N GLU A 103 -22.31 21.33 29.45
CA GLU A 103 -22.12 19.97 29.98
C GLU A 103 -20.65 19.51 29.96
N ILE A 104 -19.84 20.01 29.03
CA ILE A 104 -18.49 19.52 28.76
C ILE A 104 -17.47 20.64 28.92
N ASN A 105 -16.46 20.38 29.74
CA ASN A 105 -15.37 21.31 30.00
C ASN A 105 -14.30 21.31 28.89
N ASP A 106 -14.10 20.18 28.23
CA ASP A 106 -13.03 19.99 27.25
C ASP A 106 -13.34 18.84 26.30
N LEU A 107 -12.81 18.91 25.08
CA LEU A 107 -12.98 17.92 24.02
C LEU A 107 -11.63 17.70 23.36
N LYS A 108 -11.09 16.48 23.45
CA LYS A 108 -9.73 16.17 22.99
C LYS A 108 -9.61 14.80 22.37
N TRP A 109 -8.77 14.73 21.35
CA TRP A 109 -8.33 13.50 20.73
C TRP A 109 -7.15 12.89 21.48
N PHE A 110 -7.21 11.58 21.71
CA PHE A 110 -6.15 10.83 22.35
C PHE A 110 -5.88 9.54 21.59
N THR A 111 -4.60 9.19 21.42
CA THR A 111 -4.22 7.85 20.96
C THR A 111 -4.72 6.79 21.95
N PHE A 112 -4.94 5.54 21.50
CA PHE A 112 -5.40 4.45 22.37
C PHE A 112 -4.63 4.38 23.71
N ARG A 113 -3.29 4.42 23.65
CA ARG A 113 -2.41 4.40 24.84
C ARG A 113 -2.60 5.59 25.78
N LYS A 114 -2.95 6.76 25.27
CA LYS A 114 -3.21 7.96 26.06
C LYS A 114 -4.65 8.00 26.57
N ALA A 115 -5.59 7.46 25.81
CA ALA A 115 -7.01 7.41 26.14
C ALA A 115 -7.28 6.41 27.28
N LEU A 116 -6.69 5.21 27.23
CA LEU A 116 -6.90 4.14 28.20
C LEU A 116 -6.67 4.56 29.68
N PRO A 117 -5.57 5.24 30.06
CA PRO A 117 -5.41 5.70 31.44
C PRO A 117 -6.24 6.95 31.78
N ARG A 118 -6.88 7.61 30.80
CA ARG A 118 -7.68 8.84 31.01
C ARG A 118 -9.15 8.54 31.24
N VAL A 119 -9.67 7.55 30.52
CA VAL A 119 -11.05 7.08 30.69
C VAL A 119 -11.19 6.55 32.10
N THR A 120 -11.95 7.27 32.92
CA THR A 120 -11.86 7.11 34.39
C THR A 120 -12.62 5.89 34.91
N PHE A 121 -13.66 5.47 34.22
CA PHE A 121 -14.49 4.33 34.61
C PHE A 121 -14.00 3.04 33.95
N GLU A 122 -13.87 1.95 34.73
CA GLU A 122 -13.46 0.64 34.22
C GLU A 122 -14.39 0.12 33.10
N THR A 123 -15.68 0.45 33.20
CA THR A 123 -16.68 0.09 32.20
C THR A 123 -16.42 0.75 30.85
N ASP A 124 -16.04 2.03 30.86
CA ASP A 124 -15.74 2.78 29.63
C ASP A 124 -14.38 2.34 29.06
N ASN A 125 -13.43 1.94 29.91
CA ASN A 125 -12.20 1.28 29.47
C ASN A 125 -12.47 -0.04 28.74
N ALA A 126 -13.43 -0.84 29.22
CA ALA A 126 -13.85 -2.06 28.55
C ALA A 126 -14.49 -1.78 27.19
N VAL A 127 -15.24 -0.67 27.07
CA VAL A 127 -15.79 -0.20 25.78
C VAL A 127 -14.66 0.21 24.84
N LEU A 128 -13.70 1.01 25.30
CA LEU A 128 -12.54 1.43 24.50
C LEU A 128 -11.74 0.24 23.97
N CYS A 129 -11.44 -0.73 24.85
CA CYS A 129 -10.72 -1.94 24.46
C CYS A 129 -11.52 -2.80 23.47
N ALA A 130 -12.84 -2.89 23.64
CA ALA A 130 -13.70 -3.61 22.69
C ALA A 130 -13.76 -2.91 21.33
N ALA A 131 -13.85 -1.57 21.33
CA ALA A 131 -13.82 -0.75 20.13
C ALA A 131 -12.48 -0.92 19.40
N GLU A 132 -11.35 -0.80 20.08
CA GLU A 132 -10.01 -0.98 19.49
C GLU A 132 -9.84 -2.38 18.88
N LYS A 133 -10.26 -3.42 19.60
CA LYS A 133 -10.24 -4.80 19.06
C LYS A 133 -11.13 -4.96 17.83
N TYR A 134 -12.34 -4.39 17.86
CA TYR A 134 -13.26 -4.47 16.74
C TYR A 134 -12.72 -3.72 15.53
N ILE A 135 -12.21 -2.50 15.73
CA ILE A 135 -11.56 -1.67 14.71
C ILE A 135 -10.39 -2.45 14.14
N HIS A 136 -9.46 -2.98 14.93
CA HIS A 136 -8.37 -3.80 14.39
C HIS A 136 -8.85 -5.05 13.62
N ALA A 137 -9.93 -5.70 14.04
CA ALA A 137 -10.43 -6.91 13.38
C ALA A 137 -11.18 -6.63 12.05
N HIS A 138 -11.96 -5.54 12.00
CA HIS A 138 -12.86 -5.23 10.89
C HIS A 138 -12.33 -4.10 9.99
N ASN A 139 -11.37 -3.31 10.48
CA ASN A 139 -10.61 -2.31 9.77
C ASN A 139 -9.16 -2.72 9.47
N ARG A 140 -8.86 -4.04 9.39
CA ARG A 140 -7.73 -4.51 8.56
C ARG A 140 -7.79 -4.00 7.11
N LYS A 141 -8.97 -3.49 6.69
CA LYS A 141 -9.23 -2.79 5.43
C LYS A 141 -9.03 -1.27 5.47
N PHE A 142 -8.63 -0.64 6.59
CA PHE A 142 -8.35 0.80 6.70
C PHE A 142 -6.94 1.06 7.26
N ILE A 143 -5.92 0.77 6.47
CA ILE A 143 -4.64 1.50 6.51
C ILE A 143 -4.68 2.57 5.40
N HIS A 144 -5.87 3.15 5.20
CA HIS A 144 -6.16 3.92 4.00
C HIS A 144 -6.70 5.27 4.42
N GLY A 145 -5.81 6.24 4.35
CA GLY A 145 -6.07 7.63 4.62
C GLY A 145 -4.78 8.36 4.35
N THR A 146 -4.77 9.18 3.31
CA THR A 146 -3.89 10.35 3.32
C THR A 146 -4.32 11.20 4.52
N SER A 147 -3.38 11.73 5.30
CA SER A 147 -3.72 12.85 6.19
C SER A 147 -4.41 13.95 5.39
N ASP A 148 -5.12 14.88 6.04
CA ASP A 148 -5.70 16.10 5.42
C ASP A 148 -4.69 16.96 4.61
N GLU A 149 -3.41 16.56 4.58
CA GLU A 149 -2.30 17.20 3.87
C GLU A 149 -1.65 16.29 2.80
N GLY A 150 -2.25 15.14 2.44
CA GLY A 150 -1.69 14.26 1.40
C GLY A 150 -0.40 13.51 1.81
N LYS A 151 -0.12 13.37 3.12
CA LYS A 151 1.09 12.66 3.58
C LYS A 151 0.90 11.12 3.52
N PRO A 152 1.92 10.38 3.06
CA PRO A 152 1.98 8.92 3.18
C PRO A 152 1.78 8.47 4.63
N MET A 153 0.86 7.55 4.87
CA MET A 153 0.63 6.98 6.20
C MET A 153 1.36 5.65 6.34
N ILE A 154 2.41 5.61 7.17
CA ILE A 154 3.10 4.38 7.55
C ILE A 154 2.52 3.94 8.90
N PRO A 155 2.06 2.68 9.05
CA PRO A 155 1.39 2.22 10.27
C PRO A 155 2.41 1.93 11.39
N TYR A 156 2.94 2.97 12.02
CA TYR A 156 4.00 2.83 13.03
C TYR A 156 3.59 1.97 14.24
N SER A 157 2.34 2.07 14.69
CA SER A 157 1.83 1.25 15.80
C SER A 157 1.88 -0.25 15.46
N ASP A 158 1.41 -0.61 14.27
CA ASP A 158 1.34 -2.01 13.83
C ASP A 158 2.73 -2.60 13.65
N ILE A 159 3.68 -1.79 13.14
CA ILE A 159 5.09 -2.17 13.06
C ILE A 159 5.63 -2.48 14.45
N VAL A 160 5.41 -1.60 15.42
CA VAL A 160 5.87 -1.79 16.81
C VAL A 160 5.26 -3.06 17.41
N ASP A 161 3.95 -3.25 17.26
CA ASP A 161 3.24 -4.36 17.87
C ASP A 161 3.68 -5.71 17.27
N GLU A 162 3.90 -5.76 15.95
CA GLU A 162 4.39 -6.96 15.28
C GLU A 162 5.84 -7.28 15.70
N LEU A 163 6.71 -6.27 15.83
CA LEU A 163 8.07 -6.46 16.32
C LEU A 163 8.09 -6.98 17.77
N LYS A 164 7.26 -6.40 18.66
CA LYS A 164 7.13 -6.84 20.05
C LYS A 164 6.60 -8.26 20.15
N LYS A 165 5.57 -8.59 19.36
CA LYS A 165 5.00 -9.94 19.29
C LYS A 165 6.04 -10.99 18.88
N ARG A 166 6.98 -10.62 17.99
CA ARG A 166 8.10 -11.45 17.56
C ARG A 166 9.32 -11.40 18.50
N GLY A 167 9.26 -10.64 19.59
CA GLY A 167 10.37 -10.50 20.54
C GLY A 167 11.58 -9.74 19.98
N ILE A 168 11.40 -8.93 18.94
CA ILE A 168 12.48 -8.21 18.26
C ILE A 168 12.83 -6.94 19.05
N GLN A 169 14.08 -6.85 19.51
CA GLN A 169 14.63 -5.71 20.27
C GLN A 169 15.51 -4.77 19.43
N LYS A 170 15.92 -5.23 18.24
CA LYS A 170 16.74 -4.49 17.27
C LYS A 170 16.27 -4.83 15.87
N THR A 171 16.14 -3.84 14.99
CA THR A 171 15.71 -4.06 13.60
C THR A 171 16.39 -3.10 12.64
N ALA A 172 16.64 -3.53 11.41
CA ALA A 172 16.97 -2.64 10.31
C ALA A 172 15.68 -2.03 9.75
N VAL A 173 15.77 -0.82 9.20
CA VAL A 173 14.64 -0.11 8.60
C VAL A 173 15.05 0.33 7.19
N GLN A 174 14.27 -0.11 6.20
CA GLN A 174 14.50 0.21 4.79
C GLN A 174 13.22 0.76 4.16
N LEU A 175 13.32 1.97 3.60
CA LEU A 175 12.24 2.68 2.90
C LEU A 175 12.71 3.06 1.49
N PRO A 176 11.83 3.06 0.48
CA PRO A 176 12.12 3.59 -0.85
C PRO A 176 12.33 5.10 -0.82
N GLU A 177 12.96 5.65 -1.87
CA GLU A 177 13.30 7.07 -1.98
C GLU A 177 12.14 8.02 -1.60
N GLY A 178 10.94 7.78 -2.14
CA GLY A 178 9.77 8.60 -1.87
C GLY A 178 9.30 8.61 -0.40
N LEU A 179 9.74 7.63 0.40
CA LEU A 179 9.38 7.48 1.81
C LEU A 179 10.58 7.64 2.77
N LYS A 180 11.83 7.69 2.29
CA LYS A 180 13.03 7.77 3.14
C LYS A 180 13.00 8.88 4.18
N ARG A 181 12.36 10.02 3.89
CA ARG A 181 12.19 11.15 4.82
C ARG A 181 11.43 10.79 6.12
N PHE A 182 10.65 9.71 6.13
CA PHE A 182 9.91 9.22 7.29
C PHE A 182 10.75 8.31 8.20
N THR A 183 11.95 7.92 7.76
CA THR A 183 12.81 7.02 8.53
C THR A 183 13.18 7.55 9.93
N PRO A 184 13.57 8.83 10.11
CA PRO A 184 13.88 9.36 11.44
C PRO A 184 12.71 9.26 12.42
N GLU A 185 11.49 9.49 11.92
CA GLU A 185 10.26 9.40 12.70
C GLU A 185 9.95 7.96 13.12
N LEU A 186 9.99 7.01 12.19
CA LEU A 186 9.82 5.59 12.49
C LEU A 186 10.85 5.13 13.55
N CYS A 187 12.11 5.50 13.38
CA CYS A 187 13.17 5.18 14.34
C CYS A 187 12.93 5.78 15.73
N ARG A 188 12.42 7.02 15.81
CA ARG A 188 12.00 7.63 17.08
C ARG A 188 10.89 6.80 17.75
N VAL A 189 9.84 6.44 17.00
CA VAL A 189 8.72 5.64 17.52
C VAL A 189 9.18 4.26 18.00
N LEU A 190 10.05 3.58 17.25
CA LEU A 190 10.65 2.31 17.66
C LEU A 190 11.43 2.45 18.97
N LYS A 191 12.28 3.49 19.06
CA LYS A 191 13.10 3.76 20.24
C LYS A 191 12.27 4.07 21.48
N GLU A 192 11.21 4.88 21.36
CA GLU A 192 10.25 5.14 22.43
C GLU A 192 9.54 3.87 22.92
N ASN A 193 9.52 2.83 22.11
CA ASN A 193 8.95 1.52 22.41
C ASN A 193 9.96 0.46 22.85
N GLY A 194 11.22 0.85 23.11
CA GLY A 194 12.28 -0.04 23.57
C GLY A 194 12.90 -0.88 22.46
N ILE A 195 12.69 -0.52 21.19
CA ILE A 195 13.26 -1.21 20.03
C ILE A 195 14.34 -0.33 19.41
N SER A 196 15.56 -0.83 19.34
CA SER A 196 16.65 -0.15 18.63
C SER A 196 16.53 -0.33 17.12
N CYS A 197 16.92 0.67 16.33
CA CYS A 197 16.87 0.60 14.87
C CYS A 197 18.23 0.91 14.23
N ILE A 198 18.51 0.28 13.09
CA ILE A 198 19.56 0.68 12.14
C ILE A 198 18.87 1.15 10.86
N ILE A 199 19.29 2.29 10.32
CA ILE A 199 18.74 2.83 9.08
C ILE A 199 19.52 2.30 7.89
N SER A 200 18.83 1.74 6.89
CA SER A 200 19.42 1.48 5.58
C SER A 200 19.57 2.78 4.79
N GLY A 201 20.80 3.28 4.70
CA GLY A 201 21.14 4.49 3.96
C GLY A 201 21.04 4.34 2.44
N ASP A 202 21.37 3.17 1.91
CA ASP A 202 21.43 2.87 0.47
C ASP A 202 20.09 3.05 -0.25
N PRO A 203 20.10 3.33 -1.57
CA PRO A 203 18.90 3.33 -2.39
C PRO A 203 18.07 2.06 -2.24
N CYS A 204 16.75 2.20 -2.35
CA CYS A 204 15.82 1.07 -2.30
C CYS A 204 14.78 1.21 -3.42
N TRP A 205 14.92 0.37 -4.45
CA TRP A 205 14.06 0.42 -5.64
C TRP A 205 12.83 -0.49 -5.56
N GLY A 206 12.81 -1.43 -4.61
CA GLY A 206 11.75 -2.44 -4.48
C GLY A 206 12.11 -3.54 -3.50
N ALA A 207 11.20 -4.49 -3.28
CA ALA A 207 11.49 -5.71 -2.52
C ALA A 207 12.50 -6.65 -3.21
N CYS A 208 12.91 -6.35 -4.44
CA CYS A 208 14.02 -7.04 -5.12
C CYS A 208 15.41 -6.53 -4.68
N ASP A 209 15.45 -5.56 -3.77
CA ASP A 209 16.64 -4.85 -3.33
C ASP A 209 16.67 -4.71 -1.81
N LEU A 210 16.61 -5.84 -1.12
CA LEU A 210 16.59 -5.85 0.34
C LEU A 210 17.98 -5.57 0.89
N SER A 211 18.06 -4.71 1.91
CA SER A 211 19.30 -4.46 2.66
C SER A 211 19.59 -5.58 3.65
N LEU A 212 19.80 -6.78 3.13
CA LEU A 212 20.05 -7.99 3.91
C LEU A 212 21.39 -7.91 4.65
N ASP A 213 22.37 -7.19 4.09
CA ASP A 213 23.63 -6.85 4.72
C ASP A 213 23.43 -6.06 6.03
N VAL A 214 22.58 -5.03 6.01
CA VAL A 214 22.22 -4.26 7.22
C VAL A 214 21.36 -5.10 8.17
N ALA A 215 20.53 -5.99 7.62
CA ALA A 215 19.70 -6.90 8.40
C ALA A 215 20.53 -7.91 9.21
N VAL A 216 21.74 -8.29 8.76
CA VAL A 216 22.65 -9.16 9.53
C VAL A 216 22.99 -8.54 10.89
N ASP A 217 23.31 -7.24 10.92
CA ASP A 217 23.66 -6.54 12.17
C ASP A 217 22.48 -6.33 13.11
N ALA A 218 21.26 -6.35 12.58
CA ALA A 218 20.03 -6.12 13.34
C ALA A 218 19.29 -7.42 13.70
N GLY A 219 19.53 -8.51 12.97
CA GLY A 219 18.79 -9.77 13.07
C GLY A 219 17.40 -9.76 12.42
N PHE A 220 16.90 -8.60 12.00
CA PHE A 220 15.56 -8.42 11.42
C PHE A 220 15.49 -7.17 10.55
N LEU A 221 14.60 -7.13 9.56
CA LEU A 221 14.39 -5.99 8.65
C LEU A 221 12.92 -5.60 8.58
N VAL A 222 12.62 -4.32 8.78
CA VAL A 222 11.35 -3.71 8.41
C VAL A 222 11.52 -3.05 7.04
N HIS A 223 10.85 -3.60 6.03
CA HIS A 223 10.86 -3.11 4.66
C HIS A 223 9.51 -2.48 4.32
N VAL A 224 9.49 -1.18 4.05
CA VAL A 224 8.25 -0.43 3.77
C VAL A 224 8.11 -0.19 2.28
N GLY A 225 6.87 -0.17 1.78
CA GLY A 225 6.51 0.25 0.43
C GLY A 225 6.11 -0.89 -0.51
N HIS A 226 6.62 -2.10 -0.30
CA HIS A 226 6.50 -3.19 -1.28
C HIS A 226 6.02 -4.50 -0.65
N THR A 227 5.41 -5.34 -1.48
CA THR A 227 5.16 -6.77 -1.19
C THR A 227 6.43 -7.59 -1.38
N PRO A 228 6.53 -8.76 -0.75
CA PRO A 228 7.67 -9.66 -0.95
C PRO A 228 7.79 -10.08 -2.42
N VAL A 229 9.04 -10.05 -2.90
CA VAL A 229 9.49 -10.60 -4.20
C VAL A 229 10.30 -11.89 -3.98
N THR A 230 11.00 -11.99 -2.86
CA THR A 230 11.63 -13.20 -2.35
C THR A 230 11.02 -13.53 -0.99
N LYS A 231 11.04 -14.81 -0.61
CA LYS A 231 10.55 -15.25 0.70
C LYS A 231 11.68 -15.11 1.73
N GLU A 232 11.63 -14.06 2.53
CA GLU A 232 12.59 -13.83 3.61
C GLU A 232 11.88 -13.91 4.97
N GLU A 233 12.32 -14.82 5.84
CA GLU A 233 11.66 -15.03 7.15
C GLU A 233 11.93 -13.88 8.14
N ASN A 234 13.10 -13.27 8.04
CA ASN A 234 13.55 -12.18 8.91
C ASN A 234 13.19 -10.79 8.38
N VAL A 235 12.19 -10.70 7.49
CA VAL A 235 11.73 -9.44 6.91
C VAL A 235 10.25 -9.25 7.18
N LEU A 236 9.90 -8.11 7.77
CA LEU A 236 8.54 -7.60 7.87
C LEU A 236 8.28 -6.62 6.71
N TYR A 237 7.43 -7.03 5.78
CA TYR A 237 6.99 -6.19 4.68
C TYR A 237 5.78 -5.34 5.09
N ILE A 238 5.86 -4.04 4.86
CA ILE A 238 4.80 -3.06 5.11
C ILE A 238 4.43 -2.41 3.77
N PRO A 239 3.50 -3.00 3.00
CA PRO A 239 3.08 -2.42 1.72
C PRO A 239 2.53 -1.01 1.88
N TYR A 240 2.86 -0.12 0.94
CA TYR A 240 2.28 1.22 0.91
C TYR A 240 1.06 1.23 -0.02
N ARG A 241 -0.10 1.61 0.54
CA ARG A 241 -1.41 1.52 -0.12
C ARG A 241 -2.11 2.87 -0.11
N ARG A 242 -2.93 3.12 -1.14
CA ARG A 242 -3.69 4.35 -1.35
C ARG A 242 -5.05 4.05 -1.96
N ASP A 243 -6.09 4.58 -1.34
CA ASP A 243 -7.43 4.45 -1.86
C ASP A 243 -7.65 5.30 -3.10
N ILE A 244 -8.50 4.78 -3.98
CA ILE A 244 -9.01 5.47 -5.15
C ILE A 244 -10.52 5.59 -5.04
N SER A 245 -11.07 6.64 -5.65
CA SER A 245 -12.52 6.84 -5.73
C SER A 245 -13.12 5.93 -6.79
N SER A 246 -14.27 5.31 -6.52
CA SER A 246 -14.99 4.53 -7.53
C SER A 246 -15.52 5.39 -8.68
N ALA A 247 -15.67 6.71 -8.48
CA ALA A 247 -16.17 7.63 -9.51
C ALA A 247 -15.29 7.67 -10.77
N VAL A 248 -13.98 7.42 -10.63
CA VAL A 248 -13.05 7.41 -11.78
C VAL A 248 -13.27 6.20 -12.69
N LEU A 249 -14.01 5.19 -12.23
CA LEU A 249 -14.28 3.95 -12.98
C LEU A 249 -15.47 4.09 -13.92
N GLU A 250 -16.39 5.03 -13.70
CA GLU A 250 -17.61 5.18 -14.49
C GLU A 250 -17.30 5.48 -15.95
N LYS A 251 -16.45 6.49 -16.18
CA LYS A 251 -16.01 6.87 -17.53
C LYS A 251 -15.18 5.78 -18.20
N ALA A 252 -14.31 5.13 -17.43
CA ALA A 252 -13.51 4.01 -17.91
C ALA A 252 -14.38 2.82 -18.37
N ALA A 253 -15.47 2.53 -17.65
CA ALA A 253 -16.34 1.42 -17.97
C ALA A 253 -17.02 1.56 -19.34
N GLU A 254 -17.40 2.77 -19.75
CA GLU A 254 -18.02 3.01 -21.07
C GLU A 254 -17.13 2.55 -22.24
N THR A 255 -15.82 2.80 -22.15
CA THR A 255 -14.86 2.33 -23.16
C THR A 255 -14.62 0.82 -23.08
N LEU A 256 -14.64 0.24 -21.89
CA LEU A 256 -14.24 -1.15 -21.65
C LEU A 256 -15.36 -2.17 -21.92
N LYS A 257 -16.64 -1.75 -21.89
CA LYS A 257 -17.81 -2.63 -22.11
C LYS A 257 -17.84 -3.32 -23.49
N VAL A 258 -17.07 -2.83 -24.45
CA VAL A 258 -16.97 -3.42 -25.79
C VAL A 258 -16.23 -4.76 -25.80
N PHE A 259 -15.41 -5.04 -24.79
CA PHE A 259 -14.63 -6.27 -24.68
C PHE A 259 -15.41 -7.37 -23.94
N LYS A 260 -15.24 -8.63 -24.36
CA LYS A 260 -15.91 -9.77 -23.69
C LYS A 260 -15.33 -10.05 -22.30
N SER A 261 -14.06 -9.68 -22.09
CA SER A 261 -13.37 -9.81 -20.81
C SER A 261 -12.24 -8.80 -20.73
N VAL A 262 -12.04 -8.20 -19.55
CA VAL A 262 -10.98 -7.23 -19.29
C VAL A 262 -10.20 -7.65 -18.06
N SER A 263 -8.89 -7.84 -18.20
CA SER A 263 -8.03 -8.07 -17.04
C SER A 263 -7.86 -6.76 -16.26
N VAL A 264 -7.99 -6.81 -14.93
CA VAL A 264 -7.75 -5.64 -14.07
C VAL A 264 -6.42 -5.82 -13.36
N THR A 265 -5.50 -4.90 -13.60
CA THR A 265 -4.15 -4.93 -13.03
C THR A 265 -3.77 -3.60 -12.41
N THR A 266 -2.86 -3.63 -11.44
CA THR A 266 -2.36 -2.45 -10.75
C THR A 266 -1.00 -2.70 -10.11
N THR A 267 -0.44 -1.68 -9.45
CA THR A 267 0.73 -1.81 -8.58
C THR A 267 0.29 -2.03 -7.12
N ILE A 268 1.25 -2.26 -6.22
CA ILE A 268 0.97 -2.45 -4.79
C ILE A 268 0.18 -1.30 -4.14
N GLN A 269 0.20 -0.10 -4.73
CA GLN A 269 -0.52 1.04 -4.16
C GLN A 269 -2.04 0.84 -4.15
N HIS A 270 -2.60 0.03 -5.05
CA HIS A 270 -4.06 -0.11 -5.19
C HIS A 270 -4.53 -1.57 -5.17
N SER A 271 -3.62 -2.53 -5.01
CA SER A 271 -3.94 -3.96 -5.05
C SER A 271 -4.92 -4.37 -3.94
N HIS A 272 -4.98 -3.65 -2.81
CA HIS A 272 -5.95 -3.91 -1.75
C HIS A 272 -7.40 -3.61 -2.15
N GLN A 273 -7.61 -2.77 -3.16
CA GLN A 273 -8.93 -2.40 -3.70
C GLN A 273 -9.28 -3.19 -4.97
N ILE A 274 -8.41 -4.08 -5.45
CA ILE A 274 -8.57 -4.72 -6.76
C ILE A 274 -9.91 -5.48 -6.90
N GLU A 275 -10.34 -6.17 -5.84
CA GLU A 275 -11.64 -6.87 -5.82
C GLU A 275 -12.81 -5.88 -5.90
N ALA A 276 -12.80 -4.83 -5.07
CA ALA A 276 -13.84 -3.81 -5.06
C ALA A 276 -13.92 -3.04 -6.39
N ILE A 277 -12.78 -2.81 -7.03
CA ILE A 277 -12.68 -2.21 -8.36
C ILE A 277 -13.32 -3.13 -9.41
N ALA A 278 -12.98 -4.42 -9.40
CA ALA A 278 -13.55 -5.38 -10.34
C ALA A 278 -15.06 -5.54 -10.15
N GLU A 279 -15.54 -5.56 -8.91
CA GLU A 279 -16.98 -5.56 -8.58
C GLU A 279 -17.68 -4.30 -9.09
N SER A 280 -17.05 -3.13 -8.91
CA SER A 280 -17.59 -1.85 -9.40
C SER A 280 -17.69 -1.83 -10.93
N LEU A 281 -16.63 -2.28 -11.62
CA LEU A 281 -16.62 -2.42 -13.08
C LEU A 281 -17.69 -3.42 -13.56
N LYS A 282 -17.88 -4.51 -12.83
CA LYS A 282 -18.95 -5.49 -13.10
C LYS A 282 -20.34 -4.91 -12.95
N ALA A 283 -20.59 -4.12 -11.90
CA ALA A 283 -21.85 -3.41 -11.73
C ALA A 283 -22.12 -2.40 -12.86
N LEU A 284 -21.06 -1.84 -13.45
CA LEU A 284 -21.12 -0.96 -14.61
C LEU A 284 -21.22 -1.71 -15.95
N GLY A 285 -21.23 -3.04 -15.96
CA GLY A 285 -21.41 -3.89 -17.15
C GLY A 285 -20.13 -4.39 -17.81
N VAL A 286 -18.96 -4.18 -17.21
CA VAL A 286 -17.68 -4.72 -17.71
C VAL A 286 -17.42 -6.10 -17.10
N HIS A 287 -17.11 -7.09 -17.91
CA HIS A 287 -16.64 -8.38 -17.41
C HIS A 287 -15.18 -8.30 -16.96
N ALA A 288 -14.97 -7.77 -15.75
CA ALA A 288 -13.67 -7.60 -15.13
C ALA A 288 -13.16 -8.90 -14.50
N VAL A 289 -11.92 -9.28 -14.81
CA VAL A 289 -11.25 -10.49 -14.30
C VAL A 289 -9.95 -10.12 -13.62
N ILE A 290 -9.71 -10.68 -12.44
CA ILE A 290 -8.46 -10.49 -11.70
C ILE A 290 -7.62 -11.75 -11.89
N GLY A 291 -6.46 -11.62 -12.52
CA GLY A 291 -5.54 -12.75 -12.65
C GLY A 291 -4.89 -13.11 -11.33
N ARG A 292 -4.50 -14.39 -11.21
CA ARG A 292 -3.80 -14.89 -10.02
C ARG A 292 -2.39 -14.30 -9.97
N GLY A 293 -1.92 -14.05 -8.73
CA GLY A 293 -0.53 -13.66 -8.47
C GLY A 293 0.48 -14.73 -8.88
N SER A 294 1.76 -14.40 -8.73
CA SER A 294 2.92 -15.26 -8.96
C SER A 294 3.82 -15.25 -7.71
N PRO A 295 4.86 -16.10 -7.61
CA PRO A 295 5.83 -16.01 -6.51
C PRO A 295 6.46 -14.62 -6.37
N ARG A 296 6.67 -13.89 -7.48
CA ARG A 296 7.25 -12.55 -7.51
C ARG A 296 6.23 -11.43 -7.24
N THR A 297 4.96 -11.64 -7.57
CA THR A 297 3.83 -10.74 -7.28
C THR A 297 2.71 -11.53 -6.63
N PRO A 298 2.78 -11.78 -5.31
CA PRO A 298 1.87 -12.72 -4.64
C PRO A 298 0.42 -12.22 -4.58
N GLU A 299 0.19 -10.91 -4.69
CA GLU A 299 -1.15 -10.35 -4.67
C GLU A 299 -1.83 -10.45 -6.05
N PRO A 300 -3.09 -10.92 -6.14
CA PRO A 300 -3.86 -10.93 -7.39
C PRO A 300 -3.97 -9.54 -8.02
N GLY A 301 -3.94 -9.46 -9.35
CA GLY A 301 -3.97 -8.20 -10.09
C GLY A 301 -2.69 -7.38 -10.02
N GLN A 302 -1.73 -7.74 -9.17
CA GLN A 302 -0.48 -6.99 -9.03
C GLN A 302 0.46 -7.26 -10.21
N VAL A 303 1.00 -6.20 -10.80
CA VAL A 303 2.10 -6.25 -11.77
C VAL A 303 3.28 -5.41 -11.29
N LEU A 304 4.47 -5.73 -11.79
CA LEU A 304 5.70 -4.95 -11.57
C LEU A 304 6.33 -4.62 -12.92
N GLY A 305 7.26 -3.68 -12.95
CA GLY A 305 8.04 -3.40 -14.16
C GLY A 305 8.98 -4.53 -14.63
N CYS A 306 8.92 -5.70 -13.99
CA CYS A 306 9.72 -6.88 -14.31
C CYS A 306 8.88 -8.17 -14.34
N THR A 307 7.57 -8.11 -14.14
CA THR A 307 6.70 -9.29 -14.29
C THR A 307 5.26 -8.84 -14.55
N TYR A 308 4.65 -9.49 -15.52
CA TYR A 308 3.28 -9.22 -15.97
C TYR A 308 2.39 -10.47 -15.82
N ALA A 309 2.80 -11.39 -14.93
CA ALA A 309 2.17 -12.69 -14.74
C ALA A 309 0.67 -12.58 -14.45
N SER A 310 0.25 -11.64 -13.60
CA SER A 310 -1.17 -11.47 -13.28
C SER A 310 -2.02 -11.12 -14.52
N ALA A 311 -1.51 -10.32 -15.46
CA ALA A 311 -2.25 -10.02 -16.69
C ALA A 311 -2.36 -11.27 -17.58
N LYS A 312 -1.24 -11.98 -17.78
CA LYS A 312 -1.17 -13.21 -18.58
C LYS A 312 -2.08 -14.31 -18.00
N ASN A 313 -2.08 -14.48 -16.68
CA ASN A 313 -2.90 -15.47 -15.97
C ASN A 313 -4.41 -15.20 -16.07
N ALA A 314 -4.81 -13.94 -16.28
CA ALA A 314 -6.23 -13.59 -16.46
C ALA A 314 -6.76 -14.06 -17.83
N GLY A 315 -5.92 -14.06 -18.87
CA GLY A 315 -6.27 -14.57 -20.20
C GLY A 315 -7.40 -13.81 -20.90
N CYS A 316 -7.53 -12.50 -20.66
CA CYS A 316 -8.62 -11.68 -21.17
C CYS A 316 -8.36 -11.12 -22.58
N ASP A 317 -9.41 -10.55 -23.18
CA ASP A 317 -9.36 -9.94 -24.52
C ASP A 317 -8.72 -8.56 -24.52
N ALA A 318 -8.79 -7.85 -23.40
CA ALA A 318 -8.15 -6.56 -23.18
C ALA A 318 -7.64 -6.43 -21.74
N ASN A 319 -6.83 -5.41 -21.47
CA ASN A 319 -6.27 -5.12 -20.16
C ASN A 319 -6.63 -3.70 -19.73
N LEU A 320 -6.95 -3.55 -18.45
CA LEU A 320 -6.99 -2.29 -17.72
C LEU A 320 -5.86 -2.29 -16.70
N PHE A 321 -4.95 -1.33 -16.81
CA PHE A 321 -3.96 -1.03 -15.80
C PHE A 321 -4.36 0.23 -15.03
N ILE A 322 -4.40 0.15 -13.71
CA ILE A 322 -4.74 1.26 -12.82
C ILE A 322 -3.49 1.73 -12.09
N GLY A 323 -3.10 2.97 -12.31
CA GLY A 323 -1.95 3.59 -11.67
C GLY A 323 -1.46 4.82 -12.42
N THR A 324 -0.55 5.55 -11.79
CA THR A 324 0.05 6.74 -12.40
C THR A 324 1.08 6.34 -13.46
N GLY A 325 1.02 6.98 -14.63
CA GLY A 325 1.93 6.75 -15.73
C GLY A 325 1.65 5.45 -16.52
N VAL A 326 2.30 5.31 -17.67
CA VAL A 326 1.96 4.26 -18.65
C VAL A 326 2.96 3.11 -18.73
N PHE A 327 4.09 3.17 -18.02
CA PHE A 327 5.18 2.19 -18.16
C PHE A 327 4.72 0.74 -17.95
N HIS A 328 3.99 0.48 -16.86
CA HIS A 328 3.47 -0.86 -16.56
C HIS A 328 2.44 -1.33 -17.59
N ALA A 329 1.59 -0.41 -18.07
CA ALA A 329 0.61 -0.69 -19.10
C ALA A 329 1.25 -1.04 -20.45
N ILE A 330 2.36 -0.37 -20.83
CA ILE A 330 3.15 -0.73 -22.01
C ILE A 330 3.68 -2.15 -21.85
N GLY A 331 4.22 -2.48 -20.68
CA GLY A 331 4.73 -3.82 -20.42
C GLY A 331 3.65 -4.91 -20.45
N VAL A 332 2.47 -4.64 -19.88
CA VAL A 332 1.30 -5.52 -19.98
C VAL A 332 0.87 -5.72 -21.45
N SER A 333 0.84 -4.64 -22.23
CA SER A 333 0.52 -4.68 -23.66
C SER A 333 1.49 -5.58 -24.44
N LEU A 334 2.80 -5.42 -24.21
CA LEU A 334 3.84 -6.24 -24.84
C LEU A 334 3.78 -7.71 -24.40
N ALA A 335 3.57 -7.97 -23.11
CA ALA A 335 3.57 -9.32 -22.57
C ALA A 335 2.31 -10.14 -22.95
N THR A 336 1.16 -9.47 -23.10
CA THR A 336 -0.10 -10.14 -23.44
C THR A 336 -0.44 -10.08 -24.93
N LYS A 337 0.13 -9.11 -25.66
CA LYS A 337 -0.20 -8.78 -27.05
C LYS A 337 -1.71 -8.48 -27.22
N LYS A 338 -2.31 -7.81 -26.24
CA LYS A 338 -3.74 -7.43 -26.19
C LYS A 338 -3.92 -5.91 -26.06
N PRO A 339 -5.06 -5.36 -26.54
CA PRO A 339 -5.45 -3.97 -26.27
C PRO A 339 -5.33 -3.65 -24.78
N THR A 340 -4.65 -2.55 -24.45
CA THR A 340 -4.33 -2.21 -23.06
C THR A 340 -4.59 -0.74 -22.81
N TYR A 341 -5.34 -0.46 -21.74
CA TYR A 341 -5.72 0.88 -21.32
C TYR A 341 -5.12 1.19 -19.96
N ALA A 342 -4.60 2.41 -19.80
CA ALA A 342 -4.13 2.94 -18.53
C ALA A 342 -5.15 3.91 -17.97
N LEU A 343 -5.44 3.78 -16.67
CA LEU A 343 -6.29 4.68 -15.89
C LEU A 343 -5.46 5.32 -14.79
N ASP A 344 -5.35 6.65 -14.81
CA ASP A 344 -4.85 7.39 -13.66
C ASP A 344 -5.97 7.53 -12.61
N PRO A 345 -5.86 6.86 -11.45
CA PRO A 345 -6.91 6.88 -10.45
C PRO A 345 -7.07 8.22 -9.72
N TYR A 346 -6.18 9.17 -9.93
CA TYR A 346 -6.23 10.52 -9.36
C TYR A 346 -6.59 11.59 -10.41
N GLY A 347 -6.78 11.17 -11.66
CA GLY A 347 -7.12 12.06 -12.77
C GLY A 347 -8.62 12.19 -13.01
N SER A 348 -8.97 12.61 -14.22
CA SER A 348 -10.34 12.81 -14.71
C SER A 348 -11.14 11.54 -14.97
N GLY A 349 -10.54 10.36 -14.74
CA GLY A 349 -11.13 9.07 -15.14
C GLY A 349 -11.01 8.75 -16.63
N ASP A 350 -10.26 9.55 -17.39
CA ASP A 350 -9.98 9.28 -18.81
C ASP A 350 -9.05 8.07 -18.98
N LEU A 351 -9.47 7.14 -19.84
CA LEU A 351 -8.61 6.05 -20.26
C LEU A 351 -7.67 6.49 -21.36
N GLN A 352 -6.40 6.15 -21.18
CA GLN A 352 -5.40 6.24 -22.22
C GLN A 352 -5.18 4.86 -22.83
N GLU A 353 -5.52 4.68 -24.10
CA GLU A 353 -5.06 3.50 -24.84
C GLU A 353 -3.54 3.55 -25.04
N VAL A 354 -2.87 2.45 -24.72
CA VAL A 354 -1.41 2.39 -24.67
C VAL A 354 -0.88 1.67 -25.90
N SER A 355 -0.11 2.39 -26.72
CA SER A 355 0.66 1.82 -27.82
C SER A 355 2.09 1.52 -27.40
N ALA A 356 2.57 0.33 -27.74
CA ALA A 356 3.96 -0.06 -27.54
C ALA A 356 4.89 0.42 -28.68
N ASP A 357 4.36 0.93 -29.80
CA ASP A 357 5.17 1.29 -30.98
C ASP A 357 6.22 2.36 -30.68
N PRO A 358 5.91 3.48 -29.97
CA PRO A 358 6.92 4.47 -29.64
C PRO A 358 8.05 3.90 -28.78
N PHE A 359 7.70 2.95 -27.90
CA PHE A 359 8.66 2.23 -27.07
C PHE A 359 9.54 1.30 -27.90
N LEU A 360 8.94 0.45 -28.74
CA LEU A 360 9.67 -0.48 -29.62
C LEU A 360 10.59 0.25 -30.60
N ARG A 361 10.16 1.38 -31.17
CA ARG A 361 11.02 2.21 -32.04
C ARG A 361 12.28 2.69 -31.31
N LYS A 362 12.15 3.12 -30.04
CA LYS A 362 13.31 3.51 -29.23
C LYS A 362 14.24 2.33 -28.98
N ARG A 363 13.69 1.14 -28.71
CA ARG A 363 14.49 -0.09 -28.51
C ARG A 363 15.20 -0.53 -29.78
N PHE A 364 14.52 -0.51 -30.93
CA PHE A 364 15.11 -0.81 -32.24
C PHE A 364 16.35 0.05 -32.52
N VAL A 365 16.29 1.35 -32.22
CA VAL A 365 17.45 2.25 -32.37
C VAL A 365 18.63 1.82 -31.49
N GLN A 366 18.40 1.30 -30.27
CA GLN A 366 19.49 0.83 -29.41
C GLN A 366 20.10 -0.47 -29.93
N ILE A 367 19.28 -1.40 -30.43
CA ILE A 367 19.73 -2.65 -31.06
C ILE A 367 20.60 -2.33 -32.27
N GLU A 368 20.15 -1.45 -33.17
CA GLU A 368 20.92 -1.06 -34.36
C GLU A 368 22.25 -0.37 -34.01
N LYS A 369 22.28 0.43 -32.94
CA LYS A 369 23.55 1.00 -32.44
C LYS A 369 24.49 -0.09 -31.91
N ALA A 370 23.96 -1.06 -31.18
CA ALA A 370 24.75 -2.12 -30.56
C ALA A 370 25.29 -3.14 -31.56
N LYS A 371 24.73 -3.25 -32.77
CA LYS A 371 25.31 -4.07 -33.86
C LYS A 371 26.73 -3.65 -34.26
N LYS A 372 27.17 -2.45 -33.90
CA LYS A 372 28.53 -1.94 -34.15
C LYS A 372 29.48 -2.14 -32.96
N ALA A 373 29.01 -2.70 -31.85
CA ALA A 373 29.81 -2.93 -30.66
C ALA A 373 30.74 -4.13 -30.86
N ASN A 374 32.00 -4.02 -30.44
CA ASN A 374 32.98 -5.10 -30.49
C ASN A 374 33.11 -5.81 -29.13
N SER A 375 32.69 -5.16 -28.04
CA SER A 375 32.80 -5.65 -26.66
C SER A 375 31.48 -5.47 -25.90
N PHE A 376 31.12 -6.45 -25.07
CA PHE A 376 29.85 -6.46 -24.34
C PHE A 376 30.04 -6.71 -22.84
N GLY A 377 29.56 -5.79 -22.00
CA GLY A 377 29.50 -5.99 -20.55
C GLY A 377 28.18 -6.64 -20.14
N ILE A 378 28.20 -7.88 -19.65
CA ILE A 378 27.00 -8.58 -19.16
C ILE A 378 26.78 -8.26 -17.68
N LEU A 379 25.84 -7.38 -17.39
CA LEU A 379 25.59 -6.88 -16.03
C LEU A 379 24.84 -7.91 -15.20
N LEU A 380 25.46 -8.39 -14.12
CA LEU A 380 24.88 -9.27 -13.11
C LEU A 380 24.69 -8.48 -11.81
N SER A 381 23.44 -8.30 -11.37
CA SER A 381 23.17 -7.61 -10.12
C SER A 381 23.50 -8.46 -8.90
N SER A 382 24.05 -7.84 -7.85
CA SER A 382 24.18 -8.46 -6.52
C SER A 382 22.95 -8.24 -5.62
N LYS A 383 21.88 -7.58 -6.10
CA LYS A 383 20.65 -7.32 -5.34
C LYS A 383 19.81 -8.60 -5.21
N SER A 384 19.18 -8.79 -4.04
CA SER A 384 18.57 -10.07 -3.61
C SER A 384 17.56 -10.66 -4.59
N GLY A 385 16.77 -9.83 -5.27
CA GLY A 385 15.75 -10.27 -6.22
C GLY A 385 16.06 -9.98 -7.69
N GLN A 386 17.31 -9.65 -8.04
CA GLN A 386 17.72 -9.29 -9.41
C GLN A 386 18.86 -10.15 -9.97
N ALA A 387 19.51 -10.97 -9.15
CA ALA A 387 20.65 -11.78 -9.58
C ALA A 387 20.22 -12.94 -10.50
N ARG A 388 20.50 -12.83 -11.81
CA ARG A 388 20.24 -13.88 -12.82
C ARG A 388 21.55 -14.51 -13.32
N ARG A 389 22.23 -15.27 -12.47
CA ARG A 389 23.60 -15.82 -12.72
C ARG A 389 23.66 -16.69 -13.99
N ASP A 390 22.83 -17.72 -14.05
CA ASP A 390 22.83 -18.66 -15.18
C ASP A 390 22.56 -17.95 -16.52
N LEU A 391 21.69 -16.94 -16.50
CA LEU A 391 21.42 -16.11 -17.67
C LEU A 391 22.65 -15.28 -18.06
N ALA A 392 23.30 -14.61 -17.09
CA ALA A 392 24.50 -13.81 -17.36
C ALA A 392 25.64 -14.66 -17.93
N GLU A 393 25.90 -15.84 -17.35
CA GLU A 393 26.91 -16.78 -17.82
C GLU A 393 26.59 -17.29 -19.24
N ARG A 394 25.33 -17.64 -19.49
CA ARG A 394 24.87 -18.05 -20.83
C ARG A 394 25.10 -16.95 -21.86
N LEU A 395 24.68 -15.72 -21.57
CA LEU A 395 24.81 -14.59 -22.52
C LEU A 395 26.28 -14.23 -22.76
N ALA A 396 27.14 -14.29 -21.74
CA ALA A 396 28.57 -14.08 -21.91
C ALA A 396 29.19 -15.12 -22.86
N GLY A 397 28.68 -16.36 -22.87
CA GLY A 397 29.12 -17.40 -23.80
C GLY A 397 28.69 -17.19 -25.26
N LEU A 398 27.81 -16.22 -25.58
CA LEU A 398 27.31 -16.00 -26.94
C LEU A 398 28.22 -15.10 -27.80
N HIS A 399 29.22 -14.43 -27.20
CA HIS A 399 30.11 -13.51 -27.91
C HIS A 399 31.53 -13.55 -27.31
N GLU A 400 32.56 -13.63 -28.16
CA GLU A 400 33.95 -13.84 -27.71
C GLU A 400 34.49 -12.71 -26.82
N ASN A 401 34.06 -11.47 -27.05
CA ASN A 401 34.44 -10.29 -26.27
C ASN A 401 33.36 -9.87 -25.25
N ALA A 402 32.55 -10.82 -24.77
CA ALA A 402 31.60 -10.55 -23.69
C ALA A 402 32.17 -10.98 -22.33
N ALA A 403 31.93 -10.17 -21.30
CA ALA A 403 32.39 -10.46 -19.93
C ALA A 403 31.27 -10.20 -18.90
N VAL A 404 31.15 -11.08 -17.91
CA VAL A 404 30.22 -10.89 -16.79
C VAL A 404 30.76 -9.85 -15.81
N ILE A 405 29.93 -8.89 -15.44
CA ILE A 405 30.24 -7.81 -14.51
C ILE A 405 29.29 -7.91 -13.32
N LEU A 406 29.82 -8.31 -12.16
CA LEU A 406 29.07 -8.28 -10.91
C LEU A 406 29.01 -6.85 -10.38
N ILE A 407 27.81 -6.31 -10.22
CA ILE A 407 27.60 -4.91 -9.82
C ILE A 407 26.37 -4.78 -8.91
N ARG A 408 26.44 -3.96 -7.86
CA ARG A 408 25.29 -3.68 -6.99
C ARG A 408 24.42 -2.59 -7.58
N GLU A 409 24.97 -1.37 -7.67
CA GLU A 409 24.30 -0.21 -8.27
C GLU A 409 24.76 0.04 -9.70
N ILE A 410 23.84 -0.06 -10.65
CA ILE A 410 24.09 0.22 -12.06
C ILE A 410 23.82 1.70 -12.29
N SER A 411 24.87 2.46 -12.62
CA SER A 411 24.79 3.90 -12.86
C SER A 411 25.60 4.30 -14.09
N GLU A 412 25.28 5.45 -14.68
CA GLU A 412 26.00 6.01 -15.84
C GLU A 412 27.52 6.04 -15.59
N MET A 413 27.93 6.57 -14.44
CA MET A 413 29.33 6.73 -14.08
C MET A 413 30.07 5.38 -14.02
N GLN A 414 29.45 4.35 -13.43
CA GLN A 414 30.05 3.01 -13.36
C GLN A 414 30.23 2.41 -14.77
N LEU A 415 29.20 2.47 -15.60
CA LEU A 415 29.27 1.94 -16.97
C LEU A 415 30.25 2.71 -17.86
N ARG A 416 30.39 4.03 -17.66
CA ARG A 416 31.40 4.83 -18.37
C ARG A 416 32.82 4.41 -17.99
N ASN A 417 33.08 4.13 -16.71
CA ASN A 417 34.40 3.74 -16.23
C ASN A 417 34.80 2.32 -16.64
N LEU A 418 33.83 1.41 -16.83
CA LEU A 418 34.06 0.03 -17.27
C LEU A 418 34.41 -0.07 -18.78
N GLY A 419 33.93 0.86 -19.59
CA GLY A 419 34.45 1.08 -20.95
C GLY A 419 34.03 0.08 -22.05
N PHE A 420 33.00 -0.74 -21.87
CA PHE A 420 32.48 -1.60 -22.94
C PHE A 420 31.66 -0.80 -23.97
N ASP A 421 31.69 -1.26 -25.24
CA ASP A 421 30.96 -0.61 -26.35
C ASP A 421 29.43 -0.68 -26.16
N ALA A 422 28.94 -1.77 -25.57
CA ALA A 422 27.54 -1.95 -25.19
C ALA A 422 27.43 -2.81 -23.92
N TYR A 423 26.29 -2.72 -23.24
CA TYR A 423 25.99 -3.53 -22.05
C TYR A 423 24.73 -4.35 -22.25
N VAL A 424 24.68 -5.52 -21.63
CA VAL A 424 23.52 -6.41 -21.58
C VAL A 424 23.05 -6.52 -20.14
N ASN A 425 21.81 -6.14 -19.89
CA ASN A 425 21.24 -6.04 -18.56
C ASN A 425 20.57 -7.34 -18.13
N THR A 426 21.20 -8.08 -17.21
CA THR A 426 20.54 -9.22 -16.53
C THR A 426 20.04 -8.86 -15.12
N ALA A 427 20.05 -7.57 -14.76
CA ALA A 427 19.52 -7.04 -13.50
C ALA A 427 18.03 -6.65 -13.64
N CYS A 428 17.61 -5.54 -13.01
CA CYS A 428 16.28 -4.95 -13.15
C CYS A 428 15.97 -4.58 -14.62
N PRO A 429 14.93 -5.18 -15.26
CA PRO A 429 14.55 -4.88 -16.64
C PRO A 429 14.32 -3.39 -16.90
N ARG A 430 13.76 -2.64 -15.93
CA ARG A 430 13.46 -1.21 -16.08
C ARG A 430 14.68 -0.35 -16.44
N LEU A 431 15.90 -0.73 -16.06
CA LEU A 431 17.09 0.06 -16.36
C LEU A 431 17.34 0.16 -17.87
N ALA A 432 17.18 -0.96 -18.59
CA ALA A 432 17.31 -0.99 -20.04
C ALA A 432 16.12 -0.30 -20.71
N LEU A 433 14.91 -0.42 -20.16
CA LEU A 433 13.68 -0.03 -20.84
C LEU A 433 13.28 1.44 -20.60
N ASP A 434 13.43 1.93 -19.36
CA ASP A 434 12.97 3.25 -18.88
C ASP A 434 14.14 4.25 -18.79
N ASP A 435 15.29 3.81 -18.28
CA ASP A 435 16.45 4.67 -17.97
C ASP A 435 17.50 4.74 -19.09
N GLN A 436 17.27 4.12 -20.26
CA GLN A 436 18.25 4.03 -21.36
C GLN A 436 18.92 5.37 -21.72
N SER A 437 18.17 6.48 -21.69
CA SER A 437 18.67 7.80 -22.05
C SER A 437 19.78 8.32 -21.13
N ARG A 438 19.91 7.74 -19.93
CA ARG A 438 20.91 8.12 -18.92
C ARG A 438 22.24 7.39 -19.10
N PHE A 439 22.28 6.33 -19.91
CA PHE A 439 23.49 5.50 -20.06
C PHE A 439 24.34 5.95 -21.24
N PRO A 440 25.68 5.81 -21.16
CA PRO A 440 26.60 6.38 -22.15
C PRO A 440 26.61 5.61 -23.48
N CYS A 441 26.14 4.36 -23.48
CA CYS A 441 26.06 3.47 -24.63
C CYS A 441 24.79 2.59 -24.55
N PRO A 442 24.49 1.80 -25.59
CA PRO A 442 23.33 0.91 -25.59
C PRO A 442 23.32 -0.04 -24.37
N LEU A 443 22.18 -0.08 -23.67
CA LEU A 443 21.92 -1.02 -22.59
C LEU A 443 20.77 -1.93 -23.03
N LEU A 444 21.11 -3.16 -23.41
CA LEU A 444 20.20 -4.11 -24.03
C LEU A 444 19.55 -5.01 -22.98
N SER A 445 18.34 -5.48 -23.26
CA SER A 445 17.78 -6.64 -22.58
C SER A 445 18.43 -7.94 -23.11
N PRO A 446 18.22 -9.09 -22.44
CA PRO A 446 18.67 -10.39 -22.94
C PRO A 446 18.15 -10.72 -24.35
N ALA A 447 16.85 -10.52 -24.61
CA ALA A 447 16.24 -10.78 -25.90
C ALA A 447 16.77 -9.82 -26.98
N GLU A 448 17.05 -8.57 -26.63
CA GLU A 448 17.63 -7.59 -27.55
C GLU A 448 19.07 -7.93 -27.92
N PHE A 449 19.86 -8.48 -26.99
CA PHE A 449 21.18 -8.98 -27.28
C PHE A 449 21.14 -10.20 -28.21
N GLU A 450 20.20 -11.12 -28.01
CA GLU A 450 19.97 -12.23 -28.96
C GLU A 450 19.61 -11.71 -30.37
N ILE A 451 18.87 -10.61 -30.49
CA ILE A 451 18.57 -9.95 -31.78
C ILE A 451 19.83 -9.32 -32.39
N VAL A 452 20.66 -8.67 -31.59
CA VAL A 452 21.95 -8.10 -32.06
C VAL A 452 22.85 -9.19 -32.66
N LEU A 453 22.87 -10.36 -32.05
CA LEU A 453 23.67 -11.51 -32.51
C LEU A 453 23.01 -12.32 -33.63
N GLY A 454 21.77 -11.98 -34.03
CA GLY A 454 21.02 -12.72 -35.06
C GLY A 454 20.49 -14.08 -34.60
N ILE A 455 20.47 -14.36 -33.29
CA ILE A 455 19.92 -15.58 -32.69
C ILE A 455 18.39 -15.51 -32.65
N ARG A 456 17.84 -14.29 -32.47
CA ARG A 456 16.40 -14.01 -32.40
C ARG A 456 16.00 -13.01 -33.48
N SER A 457 14.82 -13.19 -34.07
CA SER A 457 14.23 -12.21 -34.99
C SER A 457 13.61 -11.03 -34.25
N TRP A 458 13.59 -9.85 -34.87
CA TRP A 458 12.87 -8.69 -34.34
C TRP A 458 11.36 -8.95 -34.16
N ASP A 459 10.77 -9.75 -35.05
CA ASP A 459 9.33 -10.09 -34.98
C ASP A 459 8.99 -10.92 -33.73
N ASP A 460 10.00 -11.56 -33.13
CA ASP A 460 9.91 -12.32 -31.88
C ASP A 460 10.39 -11.51 -30.67
N TYR A 461 10.28 -10.18 -30.73
CA TYR A 461 10.61 -9.30 -29.60
C TYR A 461 9.79 -9.68 -28.37
N GLU A 462 10.49 -9.85 -27.25
CA GLU A 462 9.90 -10.12 -25.94
C GLU A 462 10.40 -9.10 -24.93
N ILE A 463 9.47 -8.61 -24.11
CA ILE A 463 9.82 -7.78 -22.96
C ILE A 463 10.51 -8.64 -21.90
N ASP A 464 11.59 -8.12 -21.31
CA ASP A 464 12.33 -8.84 -20.29
C ASP A 464 11.54 -8.94 -18.98
N GLU A 465 11.38 -10.17 -18.49
CA GLU A 465 10.70 -10.49 -17.23
C GLU A 465 11.61 -11.30 -16.31
N ILE A 466 11.41 -11.13 -15.01
CA ILE A 466 11.93 -12.02 -13.98
C ILE A 466 10.71 -12.75 -13.42
N ILE A 467 10.64 -14.06 -13.62
CA ILE A 467 9.47 -14.88 -13.30
C ILE A 467 9.65 -15.58 -11.96
#